data_AF-A0AAW2XZH2-F1
#
_entry.id   AF-A0AAW2XZH2-F1
#
_cell.length_a   1.000
_cell.length_b   1.000
_cell.length_c   1.000
_cell.angle_alpha   90.00
_cell.angle_beta   90.00
_cell.angle_gamma   90.00
#
_symmetry.space_group_name_H-M   'P 1'
#
loop_
_entity.id
_entity.type
_entity.pdbx_description
1 polymer ?
#
loop_
_entity_poly.entity_id
_entity_poly.type
_entity_poly.pdbx_seq_one_letter_code
_entity_poly.pdbx_strand_id
1 'polypeptide(L)'
;MRGKGWGLYAAEMLPSGQLVCEYAGELLSTKEARQRQQTYEKNASMGYLTPARLVVKEHLPFGKTCMKINIDATRIGNIARFINNSL
;
A
#
# COMPACT_ATOMS: atom_id res chain seq x y z
N MET A 1 -16.11 7.61 8.48
CA MET A 1 -14.82 6.90 8.64
C MET A 1 -14.53 6.56 10.10
N ARG A 2 -15.43 5.86 10.81
CA ARG A 2 -15.13 5.43 12.19
C ARG A 2 -14.38 4.10 12.14
N GLY A 3 -13.23 4.01 12.79
CA GLY A 3 -12.51 2.75 13.00
C GLY A 3 -11.44 2.36 11.98
N LYS A 4 -11.11 3.19 10.97
CA LYS A 4 -10.05 2.88 9.97
C LYS A 4 -8.72 3.64 10.18
N GLY A 5 -8.63 4.48 11.22
CA GLY A 5 -7.44 5.31 11.47
C GLY A 5 -7.40 6.56 10.59
N TRP A 6 -6.20 6.98 10.20
CA TRP A 6 -5.97 8.14 9.33
C TRP A 6 -6.50 7.89 7.92
N GLY A 7 -6.80 8.98 7.20
CA GLY A 7 -7.31 8.92 5.82
C GLY A 7 -6.84 10.10 4.99
N LEU A 8 -6.88 9.93 3.66
CA LEU A 8 -6.58 10.98 2.68
C LEU A 8 -7.87 11.53 2.07
N TYR A 9 -7.95 12.84 1.91
CA TYR A 9 -9.05 13.55 1.26
C TYR A 9 -8.51 14.51 0.22
N ALA A 10 -9.22 14.68 -0.89
CA ALA A 10 -8.92 15.72 -1.86
C ALA A 10 -9.25 17.10 -1.26
N ALA A 11 -8.36 18.07 -1.45
CA ALA A 11 -8.60 19.45 -1.03
C ALA A 11 -9.54 20.22 -1.98
N GLU A 12 -9.79 19.64 -3.16
CA GLU A 12 -10.61 20.22 -4.23
C GLU A 12 -11.41 19.12 -4.94
N MET A 13 -12.32 19.54 -5.82
CA MET A 13 -13.10 18.62 -6.64
C MET A 13 -12.20 18.00 -7.72
N LEU A 14 -12.22 16.66 -7.82
CA LEU A 14 -11.49 15.93 -8.84
C LEU A 14 -12.46 15.39 -9.91
N PRO A 15 -12.30 15.78 -11.18
CA PRO A 15 -12.98 15.16 -12.32
C PRO A 15 -12.81 13.64 -12.39
N SER A 16 -13.82 12.96 -12.91
CA SER A 16 -13.75 11.52 -13.17
C SER A 16 -12.64 11.20 -14.18
N GLY A 17 -11.86 10.16 -13.88
CA GLY A 17 -10.74 9.72 -14.73
C GLY A 17 -9.43 10.50 -14.51
N GLN A 18 -9.42 11.54 -13.67
CA GLN A 18 -8.20 12.26 -13.35
C GLN A 18 -7.27 11.40 -12.47
N LEU A 19 -5.97 11.39 -12.82
CA LEU A 19 -4.94 10.82 -11.97
C LEU A 19 -4.85 11.60 -10.66
N VAL A 20 -4.99 10.91 -9.52
CA VAL A 20 -4.91 11.52 -8.19
C VAL A 20 -3.46 11.59 -7.72
N CYS A 21 -2.81 10.43 -7.57
CA CYS A 21 -1.40 10.32 -7.21
C CYS A 21 -0.88 8.91 -7.49
N GLU A 22 0.44 8.77 -7.53
CA GLU A 22 1.11 7.47 -7.49
C GLU A 22 1.12 6.87 -6.08
N TYR A 23 1.25 5.55 -5.98
CA TYR A 23 1.55 4.88 -4.71
C TYR A 23 3.07 4.64 -4.62
N ALA A 24 3.78 5.55 -3.94
CA ALA A 24 5.24 5.49 -3.84
C ALA A 24 5.71 4.94 -2.49
N GLY A 25 6.75 4.11 -2.52
CA GLY A 25 7.40 3.54 -1.36
C GLY A 25 8.59 2.66 -1.74
N GLU A 26 9.10 1.90 -0.78
CA GLU A 26 10.22 0.98 -1.02
C GLU A 26 9.77 -0.21 -1.87
N LEU A 27 10.50 -0.51 -2.95
CA LEU A 27 10.25 -1.71 -3.76
C LEU A 27 10.89 -2.92 -3.07
N LEU A 28 10.07 -3.90 -2.70
CA LEU A 28 10.52 -5.07 -1.95
C LEU A 28 10.47 -6.36 -2.75
N SER A 29 11.47 -7.21 -2.52
CA SER A 29 11.35 -8.62 -2.88
C SER A 29 10.20 -9.29 -2.12
N THR A 30 9.63 -10.37 -2.67
CA THR A 30 8.57 -11.11 -1.96
C THR A 30 9.05 -11.70 -0.63
N LYS A 31 10.33 -12.06 -0.52
CA LYS A 31 10.93 -12.55 0.73
C LYS A 31 10.98 -11.45 1.78
N GLU A 32 11.48 -10.27 1.42
CA GLU A 32 11.57 -9.13 2.33
C GLU A 32 10.20 -8.63 2.76
N ALA A 33 9.24 -8.53 1.83
CA ALA A 33 7.87 -8.13 2.14
C ALA A 33 7.22 -9.06 3.20
N ARG A 34 7.47 -10.37 3.13
CA ARG A 34 6.99 -11.34 4.14
C ARG A 34 7.67 -11.14 5.50
N GLN A 35 8.98 -10.90 5.51
CA GLN A 35 9.73 -10.65 6.74
C GLN A 35 9.25 -9.38 7.44
N ARG A 36 9.07 -8.28 6.70
CA ARG A 36 8.55 -7.02 7.25
C ARG A 36 7.13 -7.17 7.78
N GLN A 37 6.26 -7.88 7.06
CA GLN A 37 4.89 -8.17 7.52
C GLN A 37 4.88 -8.88 8.88
N GLN A 38 5.71 -9.91 9.06
CA GLN A 38 5.80 -10.63 10.34
C GLN A 38 6.28 -9.72 11.48
N THR A 39 7.23 -8.83 11.21
CA THR A 39 7.70 -7.84 12.19
C THR A 39 6.58 -6.86 12.54
N TYR A 40 5.82 -6.38 11.56
CA TYR A 40 4.70 -5.47 11.80
C TYR A 40 3.59 -6.12 12.61
N GLU A 41 3.24 -7.37 12.32
CA GLU A 41 2.23 -8.12 13.08
C GLU A 41 2.65 -8.33 14.53
N LYS A 42 3.93 -8.67 14.78
CA LYS A 42 4.47 -8.78 16.15
C LYS A 42 4.41 -7.46 16.91
N ASN A 43 4.60 -6.35 16.21
CA ASN A 43 4.62 -5.01 16.80
C ASN A 43 3.23 -4.35 16.83
N ALA A 44 2.20 -4.99 16.27
CA ALA A 44 0.85 -4.43 16.19
C ALA A 44 0.23 -4.18 17.58
N SER A 45 0.58 -5.01 18.57
CA SER A 45 0.17 -4.85 19.97
C SER A 45 0.75 -3.60 20.64
N MET A 46 1.82 -3.04 20.08
CA MET A 46 2.52 -1.89 20.65
C MET A 46 2.09 -0.54 20.04
N GLY A 47 1.15 -0.54 19.09
CA GLY A 47 0.55 0.68 18.52
C GLY A 47 1.48 1.56 17.67
N TYR A 48 2.71 1.12 17.39
CA TYR A 48 3.75 1.98 16.80
C TYR A 48 3.61 2.24 15.29
N LEU A 49 2.88 1.42 14.52
CA LEU A 49 2.88 1.55 13.06
C LEU A 49 1.71 0.82 12.38
N THR A 50 0.95 1.52 11.54
CA THR A 50 0.02 0.88 10.59
C THR A 50 0.76 0.56 9.29
N PRO A 51 0.88 -0.72 8.89
CA PRO A 51 1.54 -1.08 7.64
C PRO A 51 0.82 -0.50 6.42
N ALA A 52 1.58 0.03 5.48
CA ALA A 52 1.07 0.62 4.25
C ALA A 52 1.70 -0.07 3.05
N ARG A 53 1.17 -1.24 2.67
CA ARG A 53 1.74 -2.09 1.62
C ARG A 53 0.77 -2.29 0.45
N LEU A 54 1.24 -2.00 -0.76
CA LEU A 54 0.54 -2.28 -2.00
C LEU A 54 1.14 -3.52 -2.68
N VAL A 55 0.28 -4.40 -3.18
CA VAL A 55 0.69 -5.55 -4.00
C VAL A 55 0.00 -5.46 -5.34
N VAL A 56 0.79 -5.34 -6.39
CA VAL A 56 0.29 -5.42 -7.77
C VAL A 56 0.62 -6.81 -8.29
N LYS A 57 -0.39 -7.48 -8.83
CA LYS A 57 -0.26 -8.75 -9.55
C LYS A 57 -0.62 -8.50 -11.00
N GLU A 58 0.39 -8.49 -11.85
CA GLU A 58 0.23 -8.34 -13.29
C GLU A 58 0.29 -9.71 -13.96
N HIS A 59 -0.70 -10.04 -14.78
CA HIS A 59 -0.71 -11.28 -15.55
C HIS A 59 -0.10 -10.98 -16.91
N LEU A 60 0.97 -11.69 -17.25
CA LEU A 60 1.66 -11.47 -18.52
C LEU A 60 0.90 -12.15 -19.67
N PRO A 61 0.89 -11.57 -20.87
CA PRO A 61 0.11 -12.07 -22.01
C PRO A 61 0.55 -13.45 -22.53
N PHE A 62 1.78 -13.88 -22.21
CA PHE A 62 2.35 -15.14 -22.68
C PHE A 62 2.55 -16.14 -21.52
N GLY A 63 1.49 -16.84 -21.16
CA GLY A 63 1.52 -18.00 -20.26
C GLY A 63 0.92 -17.78 -18.87
N LYS A 64 1.15 -18.73 -17.95
CA LYS A 64 0.67 -18.69 -16.55
C LYS A 64 1.57 -17.85 -15.63
N THR A 65 2.37 -16.94 -16.17
CA THR A 65 3.36 -16.16 -15.42
C THR A 65 2.71 -14.89 -14.89
N CYS A 66 2.77 -14.69 -13.58
CA CYS A 66 2.30 -13.48 -12.91
C CYS A 66 3.49 -12.74 -12.30
N MET A 67 3.64 -11.47 -12.66
CA MET A 67 4.59 -10.57 -12.03
C MET A 67 3.97 -10.02 -10.75
N LYS A 68 4.71 -10.11 -9.64
CA LYS A 68 4.28 -9.60 -8.35
C LYS A 68 5.20 -8.47 -7.89
N ILE A 69 4.64 -7.27 -7.80
CA ILE A 69 5.33 -6.07 -7.33
C ILE A 69 4.84 -5.78 -5.90
N ASN A 70 5.78 -5.64 -4.95
CA ASN A 70 5.46 -5.28 -3.57
C ASN A 70 6.04 -3.89 -3.29
N ILE A 71 5.19 -2.92 -2.97
CA ILE A 71 5.59 -1.56 -2.61
C ILE A 71 5.23 -1.35 -1.15
N ASP A 72 6.21 -0.99 -0.34
CA ASP A 72 6.07 -0.74 1.10
C ASP A 72 6.27 0.74 1.40
N ALA A 73 5.17 1.44 1.68
CA ALA A 73 5.13 2.85 2.04
C ALA A 73 5.12 3.07 3.57
N THR A 74 5.43 2.02 4.35
CA THR A 74 5.29 2.06 5.81
C THR A 74 6.31 3.01 6.44
N ARG A 75 7.59 2.92 6.02
CA ARG A 75 8.70 3.75 6.54
C ARG A 75 9.05 4.91 5.62
N ILE A 76 9.09 4.67 4.31
CA ILE A 76 9.39 5.66 3.27
C ILE A 76 8.28 5.57 2.24
N GLY A 77 7.55 6.65 2.01
CA GLY A 77 6.47 6.70 1.03
C GLY A 77 5.81 8.08 0.96
N ASN A 78 4.89 8.26 0.02
CA ASN A 78 4.17 9.51 -0.17
C ASN A 78 2.79 9.50 0.54
N ILE A 79 1.99 10.54 0.30
CA ILE A 79 0.65 10.72 0.90
C ILE A 79 -0.32 9.57 0.58
N ALA A 80 -0.11 8.82 -0.51
CA ALA A 80 -0.99 7.74 -0.92
C ALA A 80 -1.05 6.59 0.12
N ARG A 81 -0.06 6.50 1.01
CA ARG A 81 -0.06 5.56 2.14
C ARG A 81 -1.27 5.69 3.07
N PHE A 82 -1.98 6.82 3.03
CA PHE A 82 -3.18 7.09 3.83
C PHE A 82 -4.49 6.85 3.06
N ILE A 83 -4.45 6.32 1.84
CA ILE A 83 -5.65 5.90 1.11
C ILE A 83 -6.21 4.65 1.79
N ASN A 84 -7.43 4.76 2.31
CA ASN A 84 -8.12 3.67 2.97
C ASN A 84 -8.75 2.70 1.97
N ASN A 85 -8.82 1.42 2.33
CA ASN A 85 -9.63 0.45 1.58
C ASN A 85 -11.14 0.71 1.76
N SER A 86 -11.90 0.65 0.68
CA SER A 86 -13.36 0.59 0.69
C SER A 86 -13.85 -0.76 0.18
N LEU A 87 -14.97 -1.23 0.71
CA LEU A 87 -15.75 -2.32 0.13
C LEU A 87 -16.81 -1.74 -0.82
#